data_AF-A0AAD9BK00-F1
#
_entry.id   AF-A0AAD9BK00-F1
#
_cell.length_a   1.000
_cell.length_b   1.000
_cell.length_c   1.000
_cell.angle_alpha   90.00
_cell.angle_beta   90.00
_cell.angle_gamma   90.00
#
_symmetry.space_group_name_H-M   'P 1'
#
loop_
_entity.id
_entity.type
_entity.pdbx_description
1 polymer ?
#
loop_
_entity_poly.entity_id
_entity_poly.type
_entity_poly.pdbx_seq_one_letter_code
_entity_poly.pdbx_strand_id
1 'polypeptide(L)'
;MFFSRYLPCYLFKGSQGINGETDLGPILITQAQILIAALHFNENANRVQGVTKTGEATYSIKYPKGRKGAAVLRRVLESPTYEYAQELLAEVVKECTDKENIEAEFAVEPVIVPPPLCAQFPHPEKADFVKQHLSRFKKKMI
;
A
#
# COMPACT_ATOMS: atom_id res chain seq x y z
N MET A 1 -3.68 -1.86 13.32
CA MET A 1 -3.50 -0.62 12.54
C MET A 1 -4.56 -0.62 11.46
N PHE A 2 -5.53 0.28 11.59
CA PHE A 2 -6.56 0.50 10.57
C PHE A 2 -5.96 1.45 9.53
N PHE A 3 -5.56 0.93 8.37
CA PHE A 3 -5.37 1.77 7.19
C PHE A 3 -6.76 2.24 6.74
N SER A 4 -7.25 3.31 7.34
CA SER A 4 -8.49 3.97 6.94
C SER A 4 -8.44 5.44 7.30
N ARG A 5 -7.66 6.19 6.53
CA ARG A 5 -8.03 7.54 6.10
C ARG A 5 -7.63 7.70 4.64
N TYR A 6 -8.63 7.53 3.78
CA TYR A 6 -8.77 8.17 2.47
C TYR A 6 -7.47 8.61 1.77
N LEU A 7 -6.94 7.77 0.88
CA LEU A 7 -6.44 8.28 -0.39
C LEU A 7 -7.51 8.02 -1.45
N PRO A 8 -8.16 9.06 -2.01
CA PRO A 8 -8.88 8.89 -3.26
C PRO A 8 -7.83 8.69 -4.37
N CYS A 9 -7.47 7.44 -4.65
CA CYS A 9 -6.60 7.05 -5.77
C CYS A 9 -7.30 7.12 -7.15
N TYR A 10 -8.35 7.93 -7.30
CA TYR A 10 -9.07 8.05 -8.56
C TYR A 10 -9.19 9.53 -8.91
N LEU A 11 -8.55 9.93 -10.01
CA LEU A 11 -8.42 11.28 -10.58
C LEU A 11 -7.11 12.00 -10.30
N PHE A 12 -5.97 11.39 -10.63
CA PHE A 12 -4.94 12.19 -11.31
C PHE A 12 -5.26 12.11 -12.81
N LYS A 13 -6.00 13.12 -13.30
CA LYS A 13 -6.12 13.33 -14.74
C LYS A 13 -4.70 13.46 -15.28
N GLY A 14 -4.41 12.75 -16.37
CA GLY A 14 -3.21 12.96 -17.15
C GLY A 14 -3.08 14.44 -17.49
N SER A 15 -2.22 15.12 -16.74
CA SER A 15 -1.62 16.37 -17.17
C SER A 15 -0.55 15.96 -18.17
N GLN A 16 -0.91 15.97 -19.45
CA GLN A 16 0.07 16.00 -20.52
C GLN A 16 0.88 17.28 -20.27
N GLY A 17 2.10 17.13 -19.75
CA GLY A 17 3.07 18.20 -19.71
C GLY A 17 3.29 18.69 -21.14
N ILE A 18 2.94 19.94 -21.39
CA ILE A 18 3.52 20.72 -22.47
C ILE A 18 5.04 20.51 -22.38
N ASN A 19 5.65 19.91 -23.40
CA ASN A 19 7.08 19.57 -23.53
C ASN A 19 7.50 18.09 -23.33
N GLY A 20 6.59 17.11 -23.29
CA GLY A 20 6.95 15.69 -23.49
C GLY A 20 7.92 15.08 -22.47
N GLU A 21 8.21 15.78 -21.39
CA GLU A 21 8.98 15.30 -20.26
C GLU A 21 7.99 14.61 -19.32
N THR A 22 8.03 13.28 -19.29
CA THR A 22 7.26 12.51 -18.31
C THR A 22 7.84 12.86 -16.95
N ASP A 23 7.08 13.58 -16.11
CA ASP A 23 7.38 13.75 -14.70
C ASP A 23 7.48 12.35 -14.06
N LEU A 24 8.67 11.78 -14.02
CA LEU A 24 8.97 10.47 -13.44
C LEU A 24 9.07 10.56 -11.91
N GLY A 25 9.23 11.75 -11.36
CA GLY A 25 9.34 12.01 -9.92
C GLY A 25 8.21 11.39 -9.09
N PRO A 26 6.92 11.58 -9.43
CA PRO A 26 5.80 10.97 -8.72
C PRO A 26 5.81 9.44 -8.80
N ILE A 27 6.19 8.87 -9.96
CA ILE A 27 6.18 7.41 -10.19
C ILE A 27 7.29 6.75 -9.36
N LEU A 28 8.50 7.31 -9.38
CA LEU A 28 9.65 6.79 -8.64
C LEU A 28 9.42 6.82 -7.11
N ILE A 29 8.83 7.90 -6.59
CA ILE A 29 8.49 8.00 -5.15
C ILE A 29 7.47 6.92 -4.76
N THR A 30 6.44 6.68 -5.58
CA THR A 30 5.44 5.65 -5.28
C THR A 30 6.02 4.24 -5.30
N GLN A 31 6.96 3.96 -6.21
CA GLN A 31 7.62 2.67 -6.30
C GLN A 31 8.49 2.37 -5.07
N ALA A 32 9.28 3.35 -4.62
CA ALA A 32 10.08 3.21 -3.40
C ALA A 32 9.20 2.93 -2.18
N GLN A 33 8.07 3.62 -2.05
CA GLN A 33 7.11 3.40 -0.96
C GLN A 33 6.52 1.98 -0.99
N ILE A 34 6.20 1.45 -2.17
CA ILE A 34 5.70 0.08 -2.33
C ILE A 34 6.75 -0.95 -1.88
N LEU A 35 8.01 -0.76 -2.27
CA LEU A 35 9.11 -1.65 -1.89
C LEU A 35 9.35 -1.64 -0.38
N ILE A 36 9.34 -0.46 0.25
CA ILE A 36 9.44 -0.33 1.71
C ILE A 36 8.26 -1.01 2.41
N ALA A 37 7.04 -0.88 1.87
CA ALA A 37 5.87 -1.56 2.42
C ALA A 37 5.98 -3.09 2.29
N ALA A 38 6.51 -3.59 1.18
CA ALA A 38 6.76 -5.03 0.97
C ALA A 38 7.82 -5.56 1.94
N LEU A 39 8.91 -4.81 2.16
CA LEU A 39 9.94 -5.18 3.13
C LEU A 39 9.40 -5.19 4.56
N HIS A 40 8.64 -4.16 4.94
CA HIS A 40 7.94 -4.12 6.23
C HIS A 40 7.02 -5.34 6.41
N PHE A 41 6.28 -5.70 5.36
CA PHE A 41 5.40 -6.87 5.39
C PHE A 41 6.20 -8.17 5.56
N ASN A 42 7.27 -8.37 4.80
CA ASN A 42 8.09 -9.58 4.83
C ASN A 42 8.70 -9.80 6.21
N GLU A 43 9.28 -8.76 6.82
CA GLU A 43 9.85 -8.83 8.17
C GLU A 43 8.78 -9.15 9.22
N ASN A 44 7.59 -8.58 9.07
CA ASN A 44 6.54 -8.65 10.08
C ASN A 44 5.46 -9.72 9.81
N ALA A 45 5.56 -10.50 8.73
CA ALA A 45 4.54 -11.47 8.33
C ALA A 45 4.42 -12.63 9.33
N ASN A 46 5.54 -13.05 9.92
CA ASN A 46 5.63 -14.22 10.80
C ASN A 46 5.63 -13.87 12.29
N ARG A 47 5.15 -12.67 12.66
CA ARG A 47 5.09 -12.23 14.06
C ARG A 47 4.30 -13.22 14.91
N VAL A 48 4.92 -13.64 16.01
CA VAL A 48 4.31 -14.57 16.96
C VAL A 48 3.27 -13.86 17.83
N GLN A 49 2.40 -14.66 18.47
CA GLN A 49 1.41 -14.15 19.38
C GLN A 49 2.08 -13.64 20.65
N GLY A 50 1.75 -12.42 21.08
CA GLY A 50 2.31 -11.85 22.29
C GLY A 50 1.85 -12.62 23.54
N VAL A 51 2.73 -12.71 24.52
CA VAL A 51 2.46 -13.34 25.82
C VAL A 51 2.44 -12.29 26.93
N THR A 52 1.63 -12.51 27.96
CA THR A 52 1.64 -11.69 29.17
C THR A 52 2.88 -12.00 30.02
N LYS A 53 3.13 -11.20 31.06
CA LYS A 53 4.20 -11.46 32.04
C LYS A 53 4.08 -12.82 32.74
N THR A 54 2.88 -13.38 32.77
CA THR A 54 2.57 -14.71 33.33
C THR A 54 2.71 -15.84 32.32
N GLY A 55 3.09 -15.54 31.06
CA GLY A 55 3.26 -16.52 29.98
C GLY A 55 1.98 -16.87 29.21
N GLU A 56 0.86 -16.18 29.48
CA GLU A 56 -0.42 -16.47 28.83
C GLU A 56 -0.56 -15.72 27.50
N ALA A 57 -1.16 -16.38 26.50
CA ALA A 57 -1.36 -15.79 25.18
C ALA A 57 -2.31 -14.57 25.22
N THR A 58 -1.93 -13.47 24.58
CA THR A 58 -2.69 -12.22 24.60
C THR A 58 -3.78 -12.17 23.52
N TYR A 59 -4.97 -11.68 23.91
CA TYR A 59 -6.13 -11.55 23.03
C TYR A 59 -6.77 -10.17 23.16
N SER A 60 -7.45 -9.74 22.09
CA SER A 60 -8.26 -8.52 22.06
C SER A 60 -9.67 -8.83 21.60
N ILE A 61 -10.65 -8.18 22.21
CA ILE A 61 -12.06 -8.30 21.85
C ILE A 61 -12.39 -7.29 20.74
N LYS A 62 -13.06 -7.74 19.66
CA LYS A 62 -13.54 -6.90 18.56
C LYS A 62 -15.03 -7.12 18.31
N TYR A 63 -15.71 -6.05 17.89
CA TYR A 63 -17.13 -6.07 17.53
C TYR A 63 -17.30 -5.67 16.05
N PRO A 64 -17.06 -6.59 15.10
CA PRO A 64 -17.18 -6.28 13.69
C PRO A 64 -18.65 -6.04 13.31
N LYS A 65 -18.89 -5.03 12.46
CA LYS A 65 -20.24 -4.59 12.06
C LYS A 65 -21.11 -5.72 11.50
N GLY A 66 -20.52 -6.65 10.74
CA GLY A 66 -21.22 -7.79 10.13
C GLY A 66 -21.72 -8.86 11.11
N ARG A 67 -21.28 -8.83 12.38
CA ARG A 67 -21.68 -9.80 13.41
C ARG A 67 -22.85 -9.33 14.26
N LYS A 68 -23.55 -8.25 13.88
CA LYS A 68 -24.75 -7.72 14.56
C LYS A 68 -24.57 -7.55 16.09
N GLY A 69 -23.38 -7.10 16.50
CA GLY A 69 -23.06 -6.89 17.92
C GLY A 69 -22.35 -8.06 18.61
N ALA A 70 -22.17 -9.21 17.98
CA ALA A 70 -21.42 -10.31 18.57
C ALA A 70 -19.90 -10.02 18.61
N ALA A 71 -19.29 -10.35 19.75
CA ALA A 71 -17.87 -10.22 20.00
C ALA A 71 -17.07 -11.32 19.28
N VAL A 72 -15.86 -10.98 18.83
CA VAL A 72 -14.87 -11.91 18.27
C VAL A 72 -13.53 -11.70 18.96
N LEU A 73 -12.88 -12.79 19.36
CA LEU A 73 -11.52 -12.76 19.88
C LEU A 73 -10.51 -12.68 18.73
N ARG A 74 -9.54 -11.79 18.86
CA ARG A 74 -8.42 -11.62 17.92
C ARG A 74 -7.11 -11.77 18.68
N ARG A 75 -6.22 -12.63 18.18
CA ARG A 75 -4.84 -12.76 18.69
C ARG A 75 -4.12 -11.41 18.60
N VAL A 76 -3.43 -11.04 19.68
CA VAL A 76 -2.56 -9.86 19.68
C VAL A 76 -1.15 -10.35 19.40
N LEU A 77 -0.55 -9.86 18.31
CA LEU A 77 0.81 -10.21 17.93
C LEU A 77 1.80 -9.29 18.66
N GLU A 78 3.03 -9.76 18.84
CA GLU A 78 4.14 -8.95 19.35
C GLU A 78 4.35 -7.69 18.53
N SER A 79 5.00 -6.67 19.08
CA SER A 79 5.27 -5.41 18.36
C SER A 79 6.04 -5.66 17.05
N PRO A 80 5.76 -4.88 15.99
CA PRO A 80 6.54 -4.97 14.78
C PRO A 80 8.00 -4.54 15.00
N THR A 81 8.90 -5.11 14.21
CA THR A 81 10.31 -4.72 14.13
C THR A 81 10.53 -3.78 12.94
N TYR A 82 11.60 -2.99 13.03
CA TYR A 82 11.95 -1.93 12.06
C TYR A 82 13.46 -1.89 11.79
N GLU A 83 14.17 -3.01 12.01
CA GLU A 83 15.63 -3.06 11.85
C GLU A 83 16.02 -2.76 10.40
N TYR A 84 15.26 -3.28 9.43
CA TYR A 84 15.43 -2.99 8.01
C TYR A 84 15.47 -1.49 7.67
N ALA A 85 14.72 -0.66 8.40
CA ALA A 85 14.64 0.76 8.10
C ALA A 85 15.92 1.49 8.52
N GLN A 86 16.57 1.02 9.58
CA GLN A 86 17.84 1.56 10.06
C GLN A 86 18.98 1.16 9.12
N GLU A 87 19.01 -0.10 8.69
CA GLU A 87 19.99 -0.61 7.72
C GLU A 87 19.88 0.12 6.38
N LEU A 88 18.66 0.26 5.85
CA LEU A 88 18.43 1.01 4.61
C LEU A 88 18.87 2.47 4.72
N LEU A 89 18.56 3.14 5.84
CA LEU A 89 18.97 4.52 6.04
C LEU A 89 20.49 4.65 6.11
N ALA A 90 21.17 3.73 6.79
CA ALA A 90 22.62 3.73 6.89
C ALA A 90 23.29 3.57 5.51
N GLU A 91 22.78 2.65 4.68
CA GLU A 91 23.30 2.45 3.33
C GLU A 91 23.05 3.67 2.43
N VAL A 92 21.85 4.27 2.50
CA VAL A 92 21.54 5.49 1.74
C VAL A 92 22.46 6.64 2.15
N VAL A 93 22.71 6.82 3.46
CA VAL A 93 23.62 7.86 3.93
C VAL A 93 25.04 7.62 3.40
N LYS A 94 25.53 6.38 3.47
CA LYS A 94 26.84 5.99 2.97
C LYS A 94 27.00 6.26 1.47
N GLU A 95 26.04 5.81 0.66
CA GLU A 95 26.03 6.07 -0.78
C GLU A 95 25.96 7.56 -1.12
N CYS A 96 25.22 8.34 -0.33
CA CYS A 96 25.14 9.80 -0.49
C CYS A 96 26.41 10.53 -0.04
N THR A 97 27.18 9.99 0.91
CA THR A 97 28.44 10.58 1.38
C THR A 97 29.63 10.22 0.49
N ASP A 98 29.62 9.02 -0.11
CA ASP A 98 30.71 8.53 -0.94
C ASP A 98 30.69 9.14 -2.36
N LYS A 99 29.56 9.72 -2.79
CA LYS A 99 29.39 10.32 -4.12
C LYS A 99 29.27 11.84 -4.01
N GLU A 100 30.32 12.57 -4.37
CA GLU A 100 30.30 14.05 -4.48
C GLU A 100 29.33 14.58 -5.56
N ASN A 101 28.67 13.71 -6.35
CA ASN A 101 27.71 14.11 -7.38
C ASN A 101 26.61 13.04 -7.58
N ILE A 102 25.58 13.06 -6.73
CA ILE A 102 24.42 12.13 -6.81
C ILE A 102 23.61 12.34 -8.10
N GLU A 103 23.72 13.51 -8.73
CA GLU A 103 22.94 13.89 -9.91
C GLU A 103 23.33 13.15 -11.20
N ALA A 104 24.53 12.56 -11.28
CA ALA A 104 25.07 12.00 -12.53
C ALA A 104 24.79 10.51 -12.74
N GLU A 105 24.41 9.74 -11.71
CA GLU A 105 24.40 8.27 -11.76
C GLU A 105 23.01 7.61 -11.68
N PHE A 106 21.93 8.38 -11.52
CA PHE A 106 20.58 7.85 -11.70
C PHE A 106 20.22 7.72 -13.19
N ALA A 107 21.07 7.04 -13.96
CA ALA A 107 20.62 6.33 -15.15
C ALA A 107 19.78 5.15 -14.64
N VAL A 108 18.58 5.44 -14.15
CA VAL A 108 17.59 4.42 -13.80
C VAL A 108 17.35 3.64 -15.09
N GLU A 109 17.91 2.43 -15.20
CA GLU A 109 17.48 1.51 -16.24
C GLU A 109 15.96 1.49 -16.21
N PRO A 110 15.28 1.67 -17.36
CA PRO A 110 13.84 1.85 -17.38
C PRO A 110 13.21 0.66 -16.68
N VAL A 111 12.71 0.89 -15.47
CA VAL A 111 12.02 -0.13 -14.69
C VAL A 111 10.89 -0.62 -15.58
N ILE A 112 10.90 -1.91 -15.89
CA ILE A 112 9.81 -2.54 -16.63
C ILE A 112 8.61 -2.58 -15.69
N VAL A 113 7.83 -1.50 -15.67
CA VAL A 113 6.60 -1.43 -14.89
C VAL A 113 5.58 -2.31 -15.60
N PRO A 114 5.13 -3.42 -14.99
CA PRO A 114 4.10 -4.24 -15.60
C PRO A 114 2.82 -3.39 -15.77
N PRO A 115 2.08 -3.56 -16.88
CA PRO A 115 0.83 -2.86 -17.08
C PRO A 115 -0.14 -3.15 -15.92
N PRO A 116 -1.00 -2.20 -15.54
CA PRO A 116 -1.96 -2.40 -14.46
C PRO A 116 -2.83 -3.62 -14.77
N LEU A 117 -3.18 -4.40 -13.74
CA LEU A 117 -3.97 -5.64 -13.91
C LEU A 117 -5.24 -5.41 -14.74
N CYS A 118 -5.88 -4.25 -14.58
CA CYS A 118 -7.08 -3.85 -15.33
C CYS A 118 -6.85 -3.82 -16.85
N ALA A 119 -5.65 -3.53 -17.33
CA ALA A 119 -5.32 -3.49 -18.76
C ALA A 119 -5.49 -4.87 -19.44
N GLN A 120 -5.49 -5.96 -18.68
CA GLN A 120 -5.73 -7.32 -19.18
C GLN A 120 -7.22 -7.63 -19.39
N PHE A 121 -8.12 -6.75 -18.94
CA PHE A 121 -9.57 -6.97 -18.98
C PHE A 121 -10.27 -5.98 -19.91
N PRO A 122 -11.37 -6.40 -20.59
CA PRO A 122 -12.19 -5.50 -21.36
C PRO A 122 -12.83 -4.45 -20.44
N HIS A 123 -12.67 -3.18 -20.78
CA HIS A 123 -13.31 -2.09 -20.05
C HIS A 123 -14.70 -1.84 -20.63
N PRO A 124 -15.78 -2.04 -19.84
CA PRO A 124 -17.12 -1.74 -20.31
C PRO A 124 -17.27 -0.24 -20.57
N GLU A 125 -18.20 0.11 -21.47
CA GLU A 125 -18.53 1.51 -21.70
C GLU A 125 -19.01 2.14 -20.37
N LYS A 126 -18.55 3.36 -20.09
CA LYS A 126 -18.85 4.06 -18.84
C LYS A 126 -20.36 4.12 -18.56
N ALA A 127 -21.18 4.33 -19.60
CA ALA A 127 -22.63 4.39 -19.49
C ALA A 127 -23.23 3.08 -18.95
N ASP A 128 -22.76 1.94 -19.45
CA ASP A 128 -23.27 0.63 -19.07
C ASP A 128 -22.81 0.25 -17.66
N PHE A 129 -21.57 0.57 -17.30
CA PHE A 129 -21.09 0.37 -15.94
C PHE A 129 -21.88 1.21 -14.91
N VAL A 130 -22.23 2.45 -15.25
CA VAL A 130 -23.08 3.31 -14.40
C VAL A 130 -24.48 2.72 -14.25
N LYS A 131 -25.12 2.25 -15.33
CA LYS A 131 -26.43 1.58 -15.26
C LYS A 131 -26.38 0.33 -14.37
N GLN A 132 -25.36 -0.51 -14.52
CA GLN A 132 -25.16 -1.70 -13.71
C GLN A 132 -24.93 -1.37 -12.23
N HIS A 133 -24.15 -0.32 -11.94
CA HIS A 133 -23.93 0.14 -10.57
C HIS A 133 -25.26 0.59 -9.95
N LEU A 134 -26.00 1.46 -10.63
CA LEU A 134 -27.29 1.97 -10.14
C LEU A 134 -28.35 0.88 -10.00
N SER A 135 -28.35 -0.15 -10.85
CA SER A 135 -29.28 -1.27 -10.74
C SER A 135 -29.02 -2.12 -9.48
N ARG A 136 -27.75 -2.35 -9.13
CA ARG A 136 -27.38 -3.08 -7.89
C ARG A 136 -27.84 -2.38 -6.62
N PHE A 137 -27.83 -1.04 -6.62
CA PHE A 137 -28.18 -0.24 -5.44
C PHE A 137 -29.65 0.21 -5.40
N LYS A 138 -30.48 -0.18 -6.37
CA LYS A 138 -31.93 0.02 -6.26
C LYS A 138 -32.47 -0.84 -5.12
N LYS A 139 -32.84 -0.17 -4.01
CA LYS A 139 -33.60 -0.78 -2.91
C LYS A 139 -34.86 -1.42 -3.50
N LYS A 140 -35.06 -2.72 -3.28
CA LYS A 140 -36.41 -3.30 -3.41
C LYS A 140 -37.28 -2.58 -2.39
N MET A 141 -38.23 -1.77 -2.85
CA MET A 141 -39.33 -1.36 -2.00
C MET A 141 -40.15 -2.63 -1.76
N ILE A 142 -40.14 -3.11 -0.51
CA ILE A 142 -41.08 -4.10 0.03
C ILE A 142 -42.07 -3.29 0.86
#